data_AF-A0A2M7RW34-F1
#
_entry.id   AF-A0A2M7RW34-F1
#
_cell.length_a   1.000
_cell.length_b   1.000
_cell.length_c   1.000
_cell.angle_alpha   90.00
_cell.angle_beta   90.00
_cell.angle_gamma   90.00
#
_symmetry.space_group_name_H-M   'P 1'
#
loop_
_entity.id
_entity.type
_entity.pdbx_description
1 polymer ?
#
loop_
_entity_poly.entity_id
_entity_poly.type
_entity_poly.pdbx_seq_one_letter_code
_entity_poly.pdbx_strand_id
1 'polypeptide(L)'
;TICGYTIGAETGFIYIRGEYPKAYKFLSEAVKDAERNNYLGKNVLRSTFSFKINLYRGAGAYVCGEETALLDSLEGKKGQSRVKPPFPTFAGYKDKPTVLNN
;
A
#
# COMPACT_ATOMS: atom_id res chain seq x y z
N THR A 1 9.88 -2.62 0.00
CA THR A 1 10.76 -2.96 1.14
C THR A 1 11.63 -1.80 1.59
N ILE A 2 12.46 -1.21 0.71
CA ILE A 2 13.39 -0.11 1.07
C ILE A 2 12.67 1.05 1.78
N CYS A 3 11.62 1.62 1.17
CA CYS A 3 10.86 2.71 1.80
C CYS A 3 10.27 2.32 3.16
N GLY A 4 9.73 1.09 3.28
CA GLY A 4 9.18 0.58 4.54
C GLY A 4 10.24 0.47 5.62
N TYR A 5 11.44 0.00 5.27
CA TYR A 5 12.58 -0.08 6.19
C TYR A 5 13.00 1.31 6.67
N THR A 6 13.11 2.29 5.76
CA THR A 6 13.53 3.66 6.09
C THR A 6 12.61 4.34 7.11
N ILE A 7 11.29 4.09 7.03
CA ILE A 7 10.29 4.72 7.92
C ILE A 7 9.84 3.82 9.07
N GLY A 8 10.39 2.60 9.19
CA GLY A 8 9.97 1.62 10.20
C GLY A 8 8.56 1.05 10.00
N ALA A 9 8.03 1.05 8.77
CA ALA A 9 6.74 0.45 8.47
C ALA A 9 6.87 -1.07 8.25
N GLU A 10 5.99 -1.85 8.87
CA GLU A 10 5.93 -3.31 8.70
C GLU A 10 4.89 -3.74 7.64
N THR A 11 4.08 -2.82 7.15
CA THR A 11 3.01 -3.07 6.17
C THR A 11 3.05 -2.02 5.07
N GLY A 12 2.99 -2.49 3.82
CA GLY A 12 2.78 -1.68 2.63
C GLY A 12 1.51 -2.08 1.89
N PHE A 13 1.00 -1.16 1.09
CA PHE A 13 -0.12 -1.39 0.18
C PHE A 13 0.30 -0.99 -1.22
N ILE A 14 -0.07 -1.81 -2.20
CA ILE A 14 -0.04 -1.42 -3.61
C ILE A 14 -1.49 -1.32 -4.06
N TYR A 15 -1.94 -0.09 -4.28
CA TYR A 15 -3.28 0.19 -4.81
C TYR A 15 -3.19 0.23 -6.32
N ILE A 16 -3.72 -0.78 -7.00
CA ILE A 16 -3.80 -0.79 -8.45
C ILE A 16 -5.20 -0.42 -8.92
N ARG A 17 -5.25 0.34 -10.00
CA ARG A 17 -6.49 0.65 -10.71
C ARG A 17 -7.22 -0.62 -11.15
N GLY A 18 -8.55 -0.62 -11.05
CA GLY A 18 -9.41 -1.78 -11.32
C GLY A 18 -9.32 -2.30 -12.75
N GLU A 19 -9.11 -1.39 -13.68
CA GLU A 19 -9.04 -1.61 -15.12
C GLU A 19 -7.73 -2.28 -15.56
N TYR A 20 -6.81 -2.59 -14.63
CA TYR A 20 -5.52 -3.25 -14.92
C TYR A 20 -5.46 -4.71 -14.40
N PRO A 21 -6.31 -5.63 -14.86
CA PRO A 21 -6.35 -7.00 -14.36
C PRO A 21 -5.04 -7.77 -14.64
N LYS A 22 -4.38 -7.49 -15.77
CA LYS A 22 -3.11 -8.12 -16.15
C LYS A 22 -1.97 -7.70 -15.21
N ALA A 23 -1.87 -6.41 -14.91
CA ALA A 23 -0.86 -5.90 -13.98
C ALA A 23 -1.12 -6.38 -12.55
N TYR A 24 -2.39 -6.45 -12.10
CA TYR A 24 -2.73 -7.05 -10.81
C TYR A 24 -2.26 -8.51 -10.72
N LYS A 25 -2.46 -9.30 -11.78
CA LYS A 25 -1.99 -10.68 -11.85
C LYS A 25 -0.46 -10.76 -11.71
N PHE A 26 0.28 -9.99 -12.52
CA PHE A 26 1.74 -9.99 -12.48
C PHE A 26 2.30 -9.51 -11.13
N LEU A 27 1.72 -8.48 -10.54
CA LEU A 27 2.12 -8.02 -9.21
C LEU A 27 1.81 -9.07 -8.14
N SER A 28 0.68 -9.76 -8.26
CA SER A 28 0.31 -10.85 -7.33
C SER A 28 1.31 -12.00 -7.37
N GLU A 29 1.76 -12.36 -8.57
CA GLU A 29 2.82 -13.36 -8.76
C GLU A 29 4.16 -12.83 -8.21
N ALA A 30 4.56 -11.61 -8.55
CA ALA A 30 5.80 -11.00 -8.08
C ALA A 30 5.88 -10.86 -6.55
N VAL A 31 4.77 -10.50 -5.89
CA VAL A 31 4.71 -10.43 -4.41
C VAL A 31 4.92 -11.82 -3.81
N LYS A 32 4.24 -12.85 -4.34
CA LYS A 32 4.44 -14.23 -3.88
C LYS A 32 5.88 -14.70 -4.11
N ASP A 33 6.48 -14.34 -5.24
CA ASP A 33 7.85 -14.71 -5.57
C ASP A 33 8.84 -14.03 -4.61
N ALA A 34 8.61 -12.75 -4.30
CA ALA A 34 9.38 -12.01 -3.32
C ALA A 34 9.24 -12.60 -1.90
N GLU A 35 8.05 -13.05 -1.50
CA GLU A 35 7.86 -13.77 -0.24
C GLU A 35 8.62 -15.11 -0.23
N ARG A 36 8.55 -15.90 -1.31
CA ARG A 36 9.29 -17.18 -1.43
C ARG A 36 10.80 -17.01 -1.36
N ASN A 37 11.33 -15.90 -1.87
CA ASN A 37 12.75 -15.57 -1.83
C ASN A 37 13.16 -14.75 -0.59
N ASN A 38 12.26 -14.56 0.39
CA ASN A 38 12.52 -13.81 1.63
C ASN A 38 12.89 -12.32 1.40
N TYR A 39 12.44 -11.73 0.30
CA TYR A 39 12.50 -10.28 0.04
C TYR A 39 11.32 -9.51 0.66
N LEU A 40 10.26 -10.24 1.01
CA LEU A 40 9.08 -9.79 1.75
C LEU A 40 8.72 -10.83 2.82
N GLY A 41 7.87 -10.43 3.76
CA GLY A 41 7.40 -11.27 4.86
C GLY A 41 8.22 -11.08 6.12
N LYS A 42 8.40 -12.17 6.88
CA LYS A 42 9.13 -12.14 8.16
C LYS A 42 10.63 -12.19 7.93
N ASN A 43 11.37 -11.45 8.75
CA ASN A 43 12.84 -11.49 8.81
C ASN A 43 13.47 -11.37 7.42
N VAL A 44 13.12 -10.29 6.71
CA VAL A 44 13.52 -10.05 5.31
C VAL A 44 15.03 -10.12 5.19
N LEU A 45 15.53 -10.90 4.24
CA LEU A 45 16.95 -11.21 4.06
C LEU A 45 17.66 -11.67 5.34
N ARG A 46 16.95 -12.43 6.19
CA ARG A 46 17.43 -12.88 7.52
C ARG A 46 17.76 -11.74 8.50
N SER A 47 17.20 -10.56 8.27
CA SER A 47 17.31 -9.42 9.20
C SER A 47 16.28 -9.50 10.34
N THR A 48 16.30 -8.52 11.23
CA THR A 48 15.25 -8.30 12.26
C THR A 48 14.00 -7.60 11.70
N PHE A 49 14.07 -7.07 10.47
CA PHE A 49 12.98 -6.32 9.86
C PHE A 49 11.99 -7.25 9.17
N SER A 50 10.70 -6.98 9.34
CA SER A 50 9.62 -7.70 8.67
C SER A 50 8.75 -6.72 7.90
N PHE A 51 8.39 -7.08 6.67
CA PHE A 51 7.60 -6.20 5.80
C PHE A 51 6.70 -6.99 4.87
N LYS A 52 5.39 -6.79 4.99
CA LYS A 52 4.39 -7.38 4.10
C LYS A 52 3.83 -6.35 3.13
N ILE A 53 3.49 -6.79 1.91
CA ILE A 53 2.78 -5.97 0.93
C ILE A 53 1.41 -6.59 0.69
N ASN A 54 0.36 -5.78 0.81
CA ASN A 54 -0.98 -6.17 0.40
C ASN A 54 -1.32 -5.49 -0.93
N LEU A 55 -1.83 -6.27 -1.88
CA LEU A 55 -2.34 -5.75 -3.13
C LEU A 55 -3.83 -5.41 -2.97
N TYR A 56 -4.20 -4.20 -3.36
CA TYR A 56 -5.59 -3.76 -3.41
C TYR A 56 -5.93 -3.36 -4.83
N ARG A 57 -7.09 -3.80 -5.33
CA ARG A 57 -7.58 -3.43 -6.66
C ARG A 57 -8.78 -2.50 -6.52
N GLY A 58 -8.67 -1.29 -7.05
CA GLY A 58 -9.75 -0.31 -7.07
C GLY A 58 -10.95 -0.73 -7.93
N ALA A 59 -12.03 0.04 -7.84
CA ALA A 59 -13.30 -0.24 -8.51
C ALA A 59 -13.62 0.73 -9.68
N GLY A 60 -12.58 1.30 -10.32
CA GLY A 60 -12.75 2.19 -11.50
C GLY A 60 -13.06 3.66 -11.19
N ALA A 61 -12.85 4.11 -9.95
CA ALA A 61 -13.05 5.50 -9.56
C ALA A 61 -11.76 6.31 -9.76
N TYR A 62 -11.77 7.28 -10.69
CA TYR A 62 -10.63 8.17 -10.95
C TYR A 62 -10.22 8.97 -9.70
N VAL A 63 -11.21 9.40 -8.90
CA VAL A 63 -10.97 10.15 -7.65
C VAL A 63 -10.13 9.38 -6.64
N CYS A 64 -10.18 8.04 -6.64
CA CYS A 64 -9.36 7.21 -5.75
C CYS A 64 -7.86 7.21 -6.11
N GLY A 65 -7.46 7.90 -7.19
CA GLY A 65 -6.06 8.20 -7.47
C GLY A 65 -5.51 9.38 -6.65
N GLU A 66 -6.38 10.19 -6.03
CA GLU A 66 -5.95 11.23 -5.09
C GLU A 66 -5.53 10.59 -3.76
N GLU A 67 -4.46 11.11 -3.17
CA GLU A 67 -3.78 10.57 -2.00
C GLU A 67 -4.72 10.21 -0.85
N THR A 68 -5.59 11.13 -0.44
CA THR A 68 -6.50 10.91 0.70
C THR A 68 -7.73 10.08 0.35
N ALA A 69 -8.25 10.23 -0.87
CA ALA A 69 -9.35 9.39 -1.38
C ALA A 69 -8.92 7.92 -1.54
N LEU A 70 -7.66 7.67 -1.89
CA LEU A 70 -7.06 6.34 -1.93
C LEU A 70 -7.11 5.68 -0.56
N LEU A 71 -6.78 6.42 0.51
CA LEU A 71 -6.82 5.91 1.89
C LEU A 71 -8.24 5.53 2.31
N ASP A 72 -9.23 6.36 2.00
CA ASP A 72 -10.63 6.02 2.26
C ASP A 72 -11.06 4.77 1.50
N SER A 73 -10.66 4.65 0.23
CA SER A 73 -10.92 3.44 -0.56
C SER A 73 -10.25 2.20 0.06
N LEU A 74 -9.01 2.31 0.54
CA LEU A 74 -8.31 1.21 1.23
C LEU A 74 -8.97 0.82 2.56
N GLU A 75 -9.62 1.77 3.23
CA GLU A 75 -10.40 1.54 4.45
C GLU A 75 -11.81 0.97 4.17
N GLY A 76 -12.18 0.80 2.90
CA GLY A 76 -13.51 0.32 2.50
C GLY A 76 -14.59 1.40 2.55
N LYS A 77 -14.21 2.66 2.71
CA LYS A 77 -15.10 3.82 2.63
C LYS A 77 -15.24 4.27 1.18
N LYS A 78 -16.20 5.17 0.93
CA LYS A 78 -16.28 5.87 -0.34
C LYS A 78 -15.03 6.71 -0.51
N GLY A 79 -14.29 6.55 -1.62
CA GLY A 79 -13.07 7.30 -1.90
C GLY A 79 -13.36 8.79 -2.10
N GLN A 80 -13.34 9.54 -1.01
CA GLN A 80 -13.53 10.98 -0.98
C GLN A 80 -12.26 11.64 -0.47
N SER A 81 -11.95 12.81 -1.00
CA SER A 81 -10.79 13.56 -0.53
C SER A 81 -11.04 14.04 0.90
N ARG A 82 -10.07 13.81 1.79
CA ARG A 82 -10.09 14.29 3.17
C ARG A 82 -9.60 15.74 3.20
N VAL A 83 -10.23 16.58 4.01
CA VAL A 83 -9.76 17.95 4.25
C VAL A 83 -8.42 17.87 5.00
N LYS A 84 -7.40 18.53 4.45
CA LYS A 84 -6.09 18.70 5.10
C LYS A 84 -6.13 19.99 5.94
N PRO A 85 -5.61 20.03 7.18
CA PRO A 85 -5.02 18.94 7.98
C PRO A 85 -6.06 18.01 8.65
N PRO A 86 -5.67 16.79 9.07
CA PRO A 86 -4.30 16.26 9.12
C PRO A 86 -3.77 15.73 7.78
N PHE A 87 -2.45 15.81 7.57
CA PHE A 87 -1.79 15.19 6.42
C PHE A 87 -1.61 13.67 6.64
N PRO A 88 -1.60 12.84 5.57
CA PRO A 88 -1.43 11.39 5.68
C PRO A 88 -0.17 10.94 6.43
N THR A 89 0.90 11.72 6.33
CA THR A 89 2.16 11.47 7.04
C THR A 89 2.03 11.53 8.56
N PHE A 90 1.01 12.25 9.08
CA PHE A 90 0.67 12.27 10.50
C PHE A 90 -0.49 11.32 10.83
N ALA A 91 -1.55 11.33 10.01
CA ALA A 91 -2.72 10.47 10.17
C ALA A 91 -3.31 10.08 8.81
N GLY A 92 -2.90 8.92 8.31
CA GLY A 92 -3.31 8.37 7.02
C GLY A 92 -4.21 7.14 7.17
N TYR A 93 -3.73 5.99 6.73
CA TYR A 93 -4.45 4.72 6.80
C TYR A 93 -4.70 4.33 8.26
N LYS A 94 -5.98 4.22 8.66
CA LYS A 94 -6.39 3.90 10.03
C LYS A 94 -5.72 4.78 11.09
N ASP A 95 -5.63 6.08 10.80
CA ASP A 95 -5.02 7.10 11.66
C ASP A 95 -3.54 6.83 12.02
N LYS A 96 -2.84 6.05 11.20
CA LYS A 96 -1.39 5.83 11.33
C LYS A 96 -0.60 6.71 10.36
N PRO A 97 0.62 7.14 10.72
CA PRO A 97 1.56 7.76 9.80
C PRO A 97 1.70 6.92 8.53
N THR A 98 1.34 7.50 7.39
CA THR A 98 1.32 6.78 6.12
C THR A 98 2.04 7.60 5.07
N VAL A 99 3.04 6.98 4.46
CA VAL A 99 3.75 7.55 3.31
C VAL A 99 3.08 7.03 2.04
N LEU A 100 2.69 7.95 1.15
CA LEU A 100 2.15 7.63 -0.16
C LEU A 100 3.16 8.05 -1.24
N ASN A 101 3.39 7.16 -2.21
CA ASN A 101 4.25 7.40 -3.37
C ASN A 101 3.60 6.79 -4.61
N ASN A 102 3.89 7.40 -5.78
CA ASN A 102 3.56 6.87 -7.10
C ASN A 102 4.69 5.95 -7.60
#